data_AF-A0A2P4S7Q8-F1
#
_entry.id   AF-A0A2P4S7Q8-F1
#
_cell.length_a   1.000
_cell.length_b   1.000
_cell.length_c   1.000
_cell.angle_alpha   90.00
_cell.angle_beta   90.00
_cell.angle_gamma   90.00
#
_symmetry.space_group_name_H-M   'P 1'
#
loop_
_entity.id
_entity.type
_entity.pdbx_description
1 polymer ?
#
loop_
_entity_poly.entity_id
_entity_poly.type
_entity_poly.pdbx_seq_one_letter_code
_entity_poly.pdbx_strand_id
1 'polypeptide(L)'
;PALQRQLFPLSSSSTGIIFSNNEGWLHVRRFALSTLRNFGMGKRSIEERIQEEAEHLLEEITKTKRLPFDPTFKLSCAVSNVICSIVFGKRYDYKDKKFLSLMNNMNNIFQLSNSRWGQLYQMFSYVLDYLPGPHNNVFKETDAVKAFVAEEVKLHQASLDPSAPQDFIDCFLSKMQEEKDNPKSHFHMTNLITSTFDLFIAGTETTSTTIRYGLLLLLKYPKIQGNSLHYFYPLLLLRV
;
A
#
# COMPACT_ATOMS: atom_id res chain seq x y z
N PRO A 1 9.67 22.25 -22.35
CA PRO A 1 10.59 21.19 -21.88
C PRO A 1 9.81 20.11 -21.13
N ALA A 2 9.62 18.94 -21.76
CA ALA A 2 8.94 17.83 -21.10
C ALA A 2 9.77 17.41 -19.88
N LEU A 3 9.20 17.56 -18.68
CA LEU A 3 9.70 16.87 -17.49
C LEU A 3 9.69 15.39 -17.83
N GLN A 4 10.88 14.79 -17.90
CA GLN A 4 11.07 13.38 -18.24
C GLN A 4 10.31 12.52 -17.24
N ARG A 5 9.18 11.94 -17.67
CA ARG A 5 8.34 11.12 -16.79
C ARG A 5 8.75 9.67 -16.99
N GLN A 6 8.99 8.97 -15.89
CA GLN A 6 9.21 7.54 -15.91
C GLN A 6 8.18 6.91 -14.99
N LEU A 7 7.62 5.77 -15.43
CA LEU A 7 6.70 4.99 -14.59
C LEU A 7 7.44 4.52 -13.32
N PHE A 8 8.69 4.10 -13.51
CA PHE A 8 9.61 3.70 -12.46
C PHE A 8 10.92 4.49 -12.59
N PRO A 9 11.01 5.67 -11.98
CA PRO A 9 12.20 6.51 -12.07
C PRO A 9 13.32 5.93 -11.20
N LEU A 10 14.22 5.15 -11.79
CA LEU A 10 15.49 4.76 -11.17
C LEU A 10 16.51 5.88 -11.43
N SER A 11 16.55 6.89 -10.56
CA SER A 11 17.49 8.01 -10.70
C SER A 11 18.19 8.31 -9.37
N SER A 12 19.33 8.99 -9.40
CA SER A 12 19.96 9.50 -8.17
C SER A 12 19.08 10.55 -7.46
N SER A 13 18.11 11.14 -8.17
CA SER A 13 17.13 12.09 -7.63
C SER A 13 15.81 11.45 -7.16
N SER A 14 15.62 10.13 -7.31
CA SER A 14 14.35 9.51 -6.89
C SER A 14 14.26 9.40 -5.37
N THR A 15 13.06 9.66 -4.87
CA THR A 15 12.68 9.59 -3.46
C THR A 15 11.83 8.35 -3.22
N GLY A 16 11.65 7.96 -1.95
CA GLY A 16 10.94 6.78 -1.52
C GLY A 16 11.85 5.61 -1.16
N ILE A 17 11.28 4.42 -1.16
CA ILE A 17 11.91 3.17 -0.75
C ILE A 17 12.05 2.20 -1.95
N ILE A 18 11.09 2.21 -2.88
CA ILE A 18 11.03 1.21 -3.96
C ILE A 18 11.94 1.59 -5.13
N PHE A 19 11.90 2.86 -5.57
CA PHE A 19 12.58 3.30 -6.80
C PHE A 19 13.77 4.24 -6.54
N SER A 20 14.13 4.50 -5.28
CA SER A 20 15.28 5.33 -4.92
C SER A 20 16.60 4.60 -5.15
N ASN A 21 17.57 5.28 -5.76
CA ASN A 21 18.92 4.76 -5.95
C ASN A 21 20.00 5.76 -5.49
N ASN A 22 19.78 6.41 -4.36
CA ASN A 22 20.71 7.38 -3.77
C ASN A 22 21.22 6.92 -2.40
N GLU A 23 22.24 7.61 -1.87
CA GLU A 23 22.81 7.31 -0.55
C GLU A 23 21.76 7.34 0.57
N GLY A 24 20.73 8.18 0.41
CA GLY A 24 19.60 8.30 1.34
C GLY A 24 18.66 7.11 1.38
N TRP A 25 18.61 6.30 0.32
CA TRP A 25 17.74 5.13 0.25
C TRP A 25 18.00 4.17 1.40
N LEU A 26 19.27 3.92 1.75
CA LEU A 26 19.62 3.00 2.81
C LEU A 26 19.12 3.48 4.17
N HIS A 27 19.23 4.79 4.45
CA HIS A 27 18.75 5.39 5.70
C HIS A 27 17.23 5.29 5.82
N VAL A 28 16.51 5.68 4.76
CA VAL A 28 15.04 5.71 4.74
C VAL A 28 14.47 4.29 4.78
N ARG A 29 15.09 3.34 4.06
CA ARG A 29 14.72 1.94 4.10
C ARG A 29 14.93 1.32 5.49
N ARG A 30 16.08 1.57 6.12
CA ARG A 30 16.35 1.07 7.48
C ARG A 30 15.36 1.64 8.48
N PHE A 31 15.08 2.94 8.38
CA PHE A 31 14.06 3.60 9.18
C PHE A 31 12.69 2.93 8.99
N ALA A 32 12.22 2.79 7.75
CA ALA A 32 10.92 2.18 7.47
C ALA A 32 10.81 0.75 7.98
N LEU A 33 11.83 -0.08 7.78
CA LEU A 33 11.85 -1.45 8.33
C LEU A 33 11.80 -1.48 9.85
N SER A 34 12.52 -0.58 10.51
CA SER A 34 12.49 -0.46 11.97
C SER A 34 11.10 -0.03 12.45
N THR A 35 10.49 0.96 11.80
CA THR A 35 9.17 1.48 12.12
C THR A 35 8.08 0.43 11.92
N LEU A 36 8.08 -0.27 10.77
CA LEU A 36 7.14 -1.39 10.51
C LEU A 36 7.24 -2.49 11.56
N ARG A 37 8.47 -2.86 11.97
CA ARG A 37 8.69 -3.85 13.03
C ARG A 37 8.23 -3.36 14.40
N ASN A 38 8.32 -2.06 14.67
CA ASN A 38 7.84 -1.46 15.91
C ASN A 38 6.30 -1.43 15.97
N PHE A 39 5.63 -1.08 14.88
CA PHE A 39 4.17 -1.09 14.77
C PHE A 39 3.54 -2.47 14.60
N GLY A 40 4.35 -3.52 14.67
CA GLY A 40 3.86 -4.87 14.87
C GLY A 40 4.12 -5.83 13.74
N MET A 41 4.78 -5.44 12.65
CA MET A 41 5.11 -6.40 11.60
C MET A 41 6.01 -7.51 12.20
N GLY A 42 5.45 -8.70 12.39
CA GLY A 42 6.08 -9.83 13.10
C GLY A 42 5.88 -9.87 14.63
N LYS A 43 4.92 -9.11 15.20
CA LYS A 43 4.52 -9.11 16.62
C LYS A 43 2.99 -9.20 16.76
N ARG A 44 2.50 -9.43 17.99
CA ARG A 44 1.07 -9.56 18.33
C ARG A 44 0.21 -8.35 17.91
N SER A 45 0.77 -7.14 17.86
CA SER A 45 0.00 -5.93 17.53
C SER A 45 -0.46 -5.85 16.06
N ILE A 46 0.24 -6.46 15.09
CA ILE A 46 -0.28 -6.55 13.71
C ILE A 46 -1.28 -7.70 13.58
N GLU A 47 -1.12 -8.76 14.38
CA GLU A 47 -2.05 -9.88 14.40
C GLU A 47 -3.45 -9.40 14.81
N GLU A 48 -3.53 -8.57 15.86
CA GLU A 48 -4.79 -7.97 16.31
C GLU A 48 -5.44 -7.11 15.21
N ARG A 49 -4.66 -6.30 14.48
CA ARG A 49 -5.14 -5.50 13.34
C ARG A 49 -5.63 -6.35 12.18
N ILE A 50 -4.93 -7.46 11.89
CA ILE A 50 -5.33 -8.41 10.85
C ILE A 50 -6.60 -9.16 11.25
N GLN A 51 -6.75 -9.53 12.52
CA GLN A 51 -7.94 -10.18 13.05
C GLN A 51 -9.14 -9.24 13.00
N GLU A 52 -8.99 -7.99 13.44
CA GLU A 52 -10.02 -6.95 13.32
C GLU A 52 -10.45 -6.77 11.86
N GLU A 53 -9.49 -6.70 10.92
CA GLU A 53 -9.82 -6.61 9.50
C GLU A 53 -10.54 -7.84 8.97
N ALA A 54 -10.15 -9.03 9.41
CA ALA A 54 -10.78 -10.28 8.99
C ALA A 54 -12.25 -10.34 9.43
N GLU A 55 -12.58 -9.84 10.62
CA GLU A 55 -13.96 -9.71 11.11
C GLU A 55 -14.78 -8.80 10.20
N HIS A 56 -14.28 -7.61 9.89
CA HIS A 56 -14.96 -6.68 8.98
C HIS A 56 -15.12 -7.23 7.56
N LEU A 57 -14.11 -7.92 7.04
CA LEU A 57 -14.20 -8.59 5.75
C LEU A 57 -15.27 -9.68 5.77
N LEU A 58 -15.36 -10.46 6.85
CA LEU A 58 -16.36 -11.51 7.02
C LEU A 58 -17.79 -10.92 7.06
N GLU A 59 -17.99 -9.81 7.76
CA GLU A 59 -19.26 -9.08 7.76
C GLU A 59 -19.65 -8.66 6.33
N GLU A 60 -18.72 -8.11 5.57
CA GLU A 60 -18.93 -7.67 4.20
C GLU A 60 -19.22 -8.82 3.23
N ILE A 61 -18.59 -9.98 3.42
CA ILE A 61 -18.88 -11.20 2.67
C ILE A 61 -20.26 -11.73 3.06
N THR A 62 -20.62 -11.73 4.34
CA THR A 62 -21.91 -12.25 4.81
C THR A 62 -23.09 -11.45 4.25
N LYS A 63 -22.92 -10.14 4.06
CA LYS A 63 -23.91 -9.26 3.41
C LYS A 63 -24.27 -9.67 1.97
N THR A 64 -23.43 -10.43 1.28
CA THR A 64 -23.71 -10.95 -0.08
C THR A 64 -24.77 -12.05 -0.10
N LYS A 65 -25.23 -12.55 1.06
CA LYS A 65 -26.30 -13.55 1.19
C LYS A 65 -26.07 -14.81 0.33
N ARG A 66 -24.81 -15.22 0.18
CA ARG A 66 -24.38 -16.39 -0.62
C ARG A 66 -24.61 -16.24 -2.13
N LEU A 67 -24.88 -15.03 -2.62
CA LEU A 67 -24.92 -14.76 -4.05
C LEU A 67 -23.49 -14.70 -4.62
N PRO A 68 -23.29 -15.07 -5.89
CA PRO A 68 -22.02 -14.85 -6.56
C PRO A 68 -21.62 -13.37 -6.52
N PHE A 69 -20.37 -13.08 -6.18
CA PHE A 69 -19.84 -11.72 -6.14
C PHE A 69 -18.37 -11.72 -6.56
N ASP A 70 -17.88 -10.57 -7.02
CA ASP A 70 -16.46 -10.35 -7.27
C ASP A 70 -15.74 -9.94 -5.97
N PRO A 71 -14.79 -10.74 -5.46
CA PRO A 71 -14.07 -10.43 -4.22
C PRO A 71 -12.99 -9.37 -4.40
N THR A 72 -12.68 -8.93 -5.62
CA THR A 72 -11.53 -8.06 -5.94
C THR A 72 -11.46 -6.82 -5.05
N PHE A 73 -12.53 -6.04 -5.00
CA PHE A 73 -12.53 -4.80 -4.21
C PHE A 73 -12.58 -5.07 -2.71
N LYS A 74 -13.35 -6.05 -2.25
CA LYS A 74 -13.45 -6.36 -0.82
C LYS A 74 -12.11 -6.81 -0.23
N LEU A 75 -11.40 -7.69 -0.94
CA LEU A 75 -10.06 -8.13 -0.53
C LEU A 75 -9.04 -6.99 -0.59
N SER A 76 -9.11 -6.14 -1.62
CA SER A 76 -8.21 -4.99 -1.75
C SER A 76 -8.44 -3.99 -0.62
N CYS A 77 -9.70 -3.71 -0.25
CA CYS A 77 -10.03 -2.87 0.91
C CYS A 77 -9.51 -3.49 2.21
N ALA A 78 -9.68 -4.79 2.41
CA ALA A 78 -9.22 -5.47 3.61
C ALA A 78 -7.70 -5.32 3.80
N VAL A 79 -6.94 -5.75 2.81
CA VAL A 79 -5.47 -5.66 2.84
C VAL A 79 -5.02 -4.20 2.98
N SER A 80 -5.69 -3.28 2.28
CA SER A 80 -5.37 -1.86 2.35
C SER A 80 -5.60 -1.26 3.72
N ASN A 81 -6.68 -1.63 4.40
CA ASN A 81 -6.95 -1.13 5.74
C ASN A 81 -5.91 -1.61 6.75
N VAL A 82 -5.37 -2.83 6.62
CA VAL A 82 -4.25 -3.29 7.45
C VAL A 82 -3.05 -2.37 7.29
N ILE A 83 -2.62 -2.07 6.05
CA ILE A 83 -1.48 -1.18 5.82
C ILE A 83 -1.82 0.28 6.17
N CYS A 84 -3.04 0.77 5.91
CA CYS A 84 -3.50 2.09 6.33
C CYS A 84 -3.43 2.25 7.86
N SER A 85 -3.77 1.22 8.62
CA SER A 85 -3.71 1.29 10.07
C SER A 85 -2.27 1.47 10.60
N ILE A 86 -1.28 0.95 9.87
CA ILE A 86 0.16 1.05 10.22
C ILE A 86 0.75 2.37 9.73
N VAL A 87 0.26 2.85 8.58
CA VAL A 87 0.84 3.98 7.86
C VAL A 87 0.17 5.32 8.22
N PHE A 88 -1.15 5.33 8.36
CA PHE A 88 -2.00 6.49 8.65
C PHE A 88 -2.68 6.43 10.03
N GLY A 89 -2.39 5.40 10.83
CA GLY A 89 -3.01 5.21 12.15
C GLY A 89 -4.51 4.91 12.12
N LYS A 90 -5.13 4.74 10.94
CA LYS A 90 -6.59 4.62 10.81
C LYS A 90 -7.04 3.66 9.71
N ARG A 91 -8.31 3.26 9.82
CA ARG A 91 -9.04 2.42 8.85
C ARG A 91 -10.05 3.27 8.08
N TYR A 92 -10.39 2.81 6.87
CA TYR A 92 -11.46 3.39 6.05
C TYR A 92 -12.64 2.42 5.92
N ASP A 93 -13.84 2.98 5.81
CA ASP A 93 -15.05 2.20 5.55
C ASP A 93 -15.03 1.63 4.12
N TYR A 94 -15.55 0.41 3.95
CA TYR A 94 -15.60 -0.27 2.65
C TYR A 94 -16.50 0.44 1.63
N LYS A 95 -17.35 1.36 2.08
CA LYS A 95 -18.25 2.20 1.27
C LYS A 95 -17.72 3.62 1.10
N ASP A 96 -16.59 3.97 1.70
CA ASP A 96 -15.97 5.28 1.52
C ASP A 96 -15.60 5.45 0.04
N LYS A 97 -16.26 6.40 -0.64
CA LYS A 97 -16.07 6.66 -2.06
C LYS A 97 -14.65 7.13 -2.38
N LYS A 98 -14.01 7.87 -1.47
CA LYS A 98 -12.64 8.36 -1.64
C LYS A 98 -11.68 7.18 -1.58
N PHE A 99 -11.87 6.29 -0.61
CA PHE A 99 -11.05 5.09 -0.48
C PHE A 99 -11.25 4.11 -1.65
N LEU A 100 -12.48 3.88 -2.09
CA LEU A 100 -12.76 3.04 -3.27
C LEU A 100 -12.14 3.61 -4.55
N SER A 101 -12.20 4.93 -4.75
CA SER A 101 -11.54 5.62 -5.87
C SER A 101 -10.03 5.40 -5.83
N LEU A 102 -9.44 5.47 -4.63
CA LEU A 102 -8.01 5.23 -4.41
C LEU A 102 -7.60 3.79 -4.76
N MET A 103 -8.38 2.80 -4.33
CA MET A 103 -8.18 1.39 -4.68
C MET A 103 -8.26 1.16 -6.18
N ASN A 104 -9.21 1.82 -6.85
CA ASN A 104 -9.33 1.73 -8.30
C ASN A 104 -8.10 2.33 -9.02
N ASN A 105 -7.60 3.48 -8.55
CA ASN A 105 -6.38 4.08 -9.09
C ASN A 105 -5.17 3.15 -8.92
N MET A 106 -5.00 2.52 -7.75
CA MET A 106 -3.90 1.57 -7.51
C MET A 106 -3.96 0.35 -8.43
N ASN A 107 -5.14 -0.25 -8.58
CA ASN A 107 -5.34 -1.38 -9.49
C ASN A 107 -5.05 -1.00 -10.94
N ASN A 108 -5.45 0.19 -11.39
CA ASN A 108 -5.16 0.69 -12.73
C ASN A 108 -3.65 0.92 -12.95
N ILE A 109 -2.96 1.53 -11.98
CA ILE A 109 -1.50 1.70 -12.00
C ILE A 109 -0.83 0.33 -12.15
N PHE A 110 -1.24 -0.66 -11.35
CA PHE A 110 -0.67 -2.00 -11.38
C PHE A 110 -0.95 -2.72 -12.70
N GLN A 111 -2.18 -2.67 -13.20
CA GLN A 111 -2.57 -3.29 -14.47
C GLN A 111 -1.82 -2.70 -15.66
N LEU A 112 -1.71 -1.37 -15.74
CA LEU A 112 -0.98 -0.76 -16.84
C LEU A 112 0.51 -1.07 -16.76
N SER A 113 1.11 -1.01 -15.56
CA SER A 113 2.52 -1.33 -15.34
C SER A 113 2.86 -2.75 -15.82
N ASN A 114 1.95 -3.70 -15.64
CA ASN A 114 2.09 -5.09 -16.07
C ASN A 114 1.57 -5.35 -17.51
N SER A 115 1.04 -4.33 -18.19
CA SER A 115 0.55 -4.46 -19.57
C SER A 115 1.69 -4.39 -20.58
N ARG A 116 1.46 -4.91 -21.79
CA ARG A 116 2.40 -4.76 -22.92
C ARG A 116 2.76 -3.29 -23.18
N TRP A 117 1.79 -2.39 -23.04
CA TRP A 117 2.02 -0.95 -23.21
C TRP A 117 2.91 -0.38 -22.10
N GLY A 118 2.67 -0.75 -20.84
CA GLY A 118 3.51 -0.31 -19.71
C GLY A 118 4.97 -0.75 -19.87
N GLN A 119 5.19 -1.98 -20.33
CA GLN A 119 6.52 -2.51 -20.63
C GLN A 119 7.19 -1.75 -21.77
N LEU A 120 6.45 -1.47 -22.86
CA LEU A 120 6.96 -0.64 -23.96
C LEU A 120 7.31 0.79 -23.50
N TYR A 121 6.46 1.38 -22.67
CA TYR A 121 6.68 2.70 -22.09
C TYR A 121 7.93 2.73 -21.21
N GLN A 122 8.16 1.70 -20.38
CA GLN A 122 9.36 1.62 -19.57
C GLN A 122 10.64 1.56 -20.42
N MET A 123 10.62 0.84 -21.55
CA MET A 123 11.78 0.72 -22.45
C MET A 123 12.01 1.98 -23.30
N PHE A 124 10.94 2.65 -23.74
CA PHE A 124 11.00 3.73 -24.72
C PHE A 124 10.35 5.04 -24.24
N SER A 125 10.40 5.31 -22.94
CA SER A 125 9.80 6.51 -22.30
C SER A 125 10.20 7.81 -23.01
N TYR A 126 11.47 7.93 -23.43
CA TYR A 126 11.98 9.10 -24.15
C TYR A 126 11.20 9.44 -25.42
N VAL A 127 10.72 8.44 -26.15
CA VAL A 127 9.94 8.65 -27.39
C VAL A 127 8.45 8.74 -27.06
N LEU A 128 7.99 7.86 -26.17
CA LEU A 128 6.56 7.69 -25.89
C LEU A 128 5.97 8.84 -25.05
N ASP A 129 6.78 9.61 -24.33
CA ASP A 129 6.36 10.83 -23.60
C ASP A 129 5.74 11.89 -24.51
N TYR A 130 6.09 11.89 -25.81
CA TYR A 130 5.55 12.84 -26.78
C TYR A 130 4.28 12.32 -27.48
N LEU A 131 3.89 11.07 -27.23
CA LEU A 131 2.74 10.44 -27.87
C LEU A 131 1.54 10.36 -26.92
N PRO A 132 0.30 10.46 -27.43
CA PRO A 132 -0.87 10.13 -26.62
C PRO A 132 -0.86 8.64 -26.29
N GLY A 133 -1.31 8.28 -25.08
CA GLY A 133 -1.38 6.90 -24.66
C GLY A 133 -1.84 6.72 -23.22
N PRO A 134 -2.13 5.48 -22.81
CA PRO A 134 -2.65 5.18 -21.47
C PRO A 134 -1.65 5.50 -20.34
N HIS A 135 -0.35 5.66 -20.65
CA HIS A 135 0.66 6.08 -19.67
C HIS A 135 0.32 7.44 -19.02
N ASN A 136 -0.32 8.35 -19.76
CA ASN A 136 -0.75 9.66 -19.23
C ASN A 136 -1.82 9.54 -18.14
N ASN A 137 -2.64 8.48 -18.16
CA ASN A 137 -3.64 8.25 -17.13
C ASN A 137 -2.97 7.75 -15.84
N VAL A 138 -1.97 6.87 -15.95
CA VAL A 138 -1.26 6.36 -14.77
C VAL A 138 -0.51 7.45 -14.01
N PHE A 139 0.05 8.45 -14.69
CA PHE A 139 0.64 9.60 -13.98
C PHE A 139 -0.42 10.37 -13.19
N LYS A 140 -1.59 10.62 -13.76
CA LYS A 140 -2.70 11.29 -13.05
C LYS A 140 -3.20 10.46 -11.87
N GLU A 141 -3.32 9.15 -12.02
CA GLU A 141 -3.72 8.23 -10.95
C GLU A 141 -2.67 8.19 -9.84
N THR A 142 -1.38 8.15 -10.20
CA THR A 142 -0.25 8.22 -9.25
C THR A 142 -0.27 9.54 -8.48
N ASP A 143 -0.46 10.65 -9.17
CA ASP A 143 -0.55 11.98 -8.57
C ASP A 143 -1.75 12.08 -7.63
N ALA A 144 -2.89 11.46 -7.97
CA ALA A 144 -4.07 11.42 -7.11
C ALA A 144 -3.81 10.63 -5.81
N VAL A 145 -3.10 9.50 -5.89
CA VAL A 145 -2.73 8.70 -4.70
C VAL A 145 -1.72 9.48 -3.84
N LYS A 146 -0.73 10.14 -4.45
CA LYS A 146 0.23 10.99 -3.72
C LYS A 146 -0.45 12.21 -3.09
N ALA A 147 -1.44 12.79 -3.74
CA ALA A 147 -2.23 13.90 -3.19
C ALA A 147 -3.02 13.44 -1.96
N PHE A 148 -3.64 12.26 -2.00
CA PHE A 148 -4.28 11.66 -0.84
C PHE A 148 -3.30 11.47 0.32
N VAL A 149 -2.12 10.92 0.06
CA VAL A 149 -1.07 10.76 1.08
C VAL A 149 -0.64 12.12 1.64
N ALA A 150 -0.48 13.14 0.80
CA ALA A 150 -0.11 14.47 1.23
C ALA A 150 -1.18 15.13 2.11
N GLU A 151 -2.46 14.89 1.85
CA GLU A 151 -3.56 15.32 2.73
C GLU A 151 -3.48 14.63 4.09
N GLU A 152 -3.25 13.32 4.13
CA GLU A 152 -3.08 12.58 5.38
C GLU A 152 -1.87 13.10 6.17
N VAL A 153 -0.72 13.33 5.51
CA VAL A 153 0.47 13.90 6.14
C VAL A 153 0.17 15.27 6.75
N LYS A 154 -0.60 16.13 6.08
CA LYS A 154 -0.99 17.44 6.64
C LYS A 154 -1.84 17.31 7.90
N LEU A 155 -2.75 16.33 7.96
CA LEU A 155 -3.54 16.07 9.15
C LEU A 155 -2.64 15.67 10.32
N HIS A 156 -1.68 14.76 10.09
CA HIS A 156 -0.74 14.32 11.12
C HIS A 156 0.16 15.47 11.57
N GLN A 157 0.62 16.34 10.65
CA GLN A 157 1.39 17.53 11.03
C GLN A 157 0.63 18.47 11.97
N ALA A 158 -0.69 18.59 11.81
CA ALA A 158 -1.51 19.46 12.64
C ALA A 158 -1.78 18.89 14.04
N SER A 159 -1.75 17.55 14.19
CA SER A 159 -2.05 16.84 15.44
C SER A 159 -0.85 16.07 16.02
N LEU A 160 0.37 16.32 15.53
CA LEU A 160 1.55 15.55 15.90
C LEU A 160 1.85 15.70 17.39
N ASP A 161 1.89 14.57 18.09
CA ASP A 161 2.45 14.47 19.43
C ASP A 161 3.82 13.77 19.37
N PRO A 162 4.93 14.52 19.52
CA PRO A 162 6.27 13.95 19.46
C PRO A 162 6.54 12.91 20.56
N SER A 163 5.77 12.90 21.65
CA SER A 163 5.95 11.97 22.77
C SER A 163 5.31 10.60 22.54
N ALA A 164 4.36 10.50 21.61
CA ALA A 164 3.56 9.30 21.38
C ALA A 164 3.23 9.10 19.89
N PRO A 165 4.23 8.81 19.02
CA PRO A 165 3.97 8.57 17.60
C PRO A 165 3.11 7.32 17.39
N GLN A 166 2.03 7.45 16.61
CA GLN A 166 1.00 6.40 16.50
C GLN A 166 1.13 5.54 15.25
N ASP A 167 1.84 6.03 14.24
CA ASP A 167 2.01 5.38 12.95
C ASP A 167 3.32 5.79 12.24
N PHE A 168 3.49 5.27 11.01
CA PHE A 168 4.66 5.55 10.19
C PHE A 168 4.84 7.05 9.89
N ILE A 169 3.75 7.79 9.63
CA ILE A 169 3.83 9.22 9.30
C ILE A 169 4.33 10.00 10.51
N ASP A 170 3.77 9.75 11.69
CA ASP A 170 4.21 10.41 12.93
C ASP A 170 5.68 10.14 13.21
N CYS A 171 6.11 8.87 13.14
CA CYS A 171 7.52 8.52 13.31
C CYS A 171 8.42 9.27 12.32
N PHE A 172 8.00 9.38 11.05
CA PHE A 172 8.81 10.05 10.04
C PHE A 172 8.84 11.57 10.27
N LEU A 173 7.71 12.18 10.67
CA LEU A 173 7.64 13.60 11.02
C LEU A 173 8.52 13.94 12.22
N SER A 174 8.48 13.12 13.28
CA SER A 174 9.39 13.26 14.43
C SER A 174 10.85 13.15 13.98
N LYS A 175 11.17 12.19 13.10
CA LYS A 175 12.52 12.04 12.56
C LYS A 175 12.99 13.23 11.73
N MET A 176 12.08 13.83 10.96
CA MET A 176 12.33 15.07 10.22
C MET A 176 12.64 16.24 11.18
N GLN A 177 11.95 16.31 12.32
CA GLN A 177 12.18 17.35 13.33
C GLN A 177 13.53 17.15 14.06
N GLU A 178 13.90 15.91 14.36
CA GLU A 178 15.21 15.56 14.95
C GLU A 178 16.38 15.95 14.03
N GLU A 179 16.23 15.80 12.72
CA GLU A 179 17.29 16.05 11.74
C GLU A 179 17.18 17.39 11.01
N LYS A 180 16.34 18.31 11.50
CA LYS A 180 16.07 19.61 10.84
C LYS A 180 17.32 20.45 10.57
N ASP A 181 18.33 20.35 11.43
CA ASP A 181 19.58 21.13 11.35
C ASP A 181 20.67 20.40 10.52
N ASN A 182 20.37 19.19 10.02
CA ASN A 182 21.30 18.41 9.19
C ASN A 182 21.04 18.65 7.70
N PRO A 183 21.89 19.40 6.98
CA PRO A 183 21.70 19.67 5.55
C PRO A 183 21.86 18.44 4.65
N LYS A 184 22.39 17.33 5.20
CA LYS A 184 22.53 16.04 4.50
C LYS A 184 21.41 15.06 4.84
N SER A 185 20.37 15.50 5.57
CA SER A 185 19.26 14.62 5.92
C SER A 185 18.45 14.24 4.67
N HIS A 186 18.06 12.98 4.62
CA HIS A 186 17.14 12.46 3.61
C HIS A 186 15.70 12.39 4.14
N PHE A 187 15.45 12.85 5.36
CA PHE A 187 14.11 12.95 5.93
C PHE A 187 13.54 14.33 5.58
N HIS A 188 12.79 14.39 4.48
CA HIS A 188 12.09 15.60 4.03
C HIS A 188 10.72 15.24 3.45
N MET A 189 9.86 16.25 3.27
CA MET A 189 8.44 16.07 2.92
C MET A 189 8.21 15.22 1.66
N THR A 190 8.96 15.48 0.58
CA THR A 190 8.85 14.68 -0.65
C THR A 190 9.18 13.20 -0.41
N ASN A 191 10.16 12.93 0.44
CA ASN A 191 10.56 11.57 0.76
C ASN A 191 9.56 10.86 1.68
N LEU A 192 8.94 11.60 2.62
CA LEU A 192 7.81 11.13 3.42
C LEU A 192 6.65 10.71 2.52
N ILE A 193 6.13 11.63 1.69
CA ILE A 193 4.99 11.34 0.80
C ILE A 193 5.28 10.16 -0.12
N THR A 194 6.48 10.11 -0.70
CA THR A 194 6.85 9.01 -1.62
C THR A 194 7.03 7.69 -0.87
N SER A 195 7.65 7.68 0.31
CA SER A 195 7.81 6.46 1.10
C SER A 195 6.47 5.91 1.60
N THR A 196 5.58 6.79 2.04
CA THR A 196 4.22 6.44 2.46
C THR A 196 3.40 5.87 1.28
N PHE A 197 3.48 6.50 0.10
CA PHE A 197 2.91 5.98 -1.14
C PHE A 197 3.45 4.59 -1.49
N ASP A 198 4.78 4.41 -1.42
CA ASP A 198 5.46 3.15 -1.73
C ASP A 198 4.98 2.02 -0.82
N LEU A 199 4.94 2.25 0.50
CA LEU A 199 4.45 1.26 1.47
C LEU A 199 3.00 0.90 1.22
N PHE A 200 2.17 1.90 0.90
CA PHE A 200 0.75 1.70 0.70
C PHE A 200 0.46 0.88 -0.57
N ILE A 201 1.01 1.25 -1.72
CA ILE A 201 0.83 0.47 -2.96
C ILE A 201 1.40 -0.95 -2.84
N ALA A 202 2.62 -1.08 -2.32
CA ALA A 202 3.27 -2.38 -2.23
C ALA A 202 2.53 -3.35 -1.30
N GLY A 203 2.03 -2.85 -0.16
CA GLY A 203 1.27 -3.62 0.81
C GLY A 203 -0.09 -4.08 0.29
N THR A 204 -0.77 -3.22 -0.47
CA THR A 204 -2.12 -3.46 -0.98
C THR A 204 -2.16 -4.45 -2.15
N GLU A 205 -1.52 -4.12 -3.28
CA GLU A 205 -1.81 -4.78 -4.56
C GLU A 205 -1.30 -6.23 -4.60
N THR A 206 -0.11 -6.46 -4.06
CA THR A 206 0.54 -7.79 -4.12
C THR A 206 -0.19 -8.80 -3.25
N THR A 207 -0.54 -8.43 -2.02
CA THR A 207 -1.24 -9.28 -1.07
C THR A 207 -2.68 -9.53 -1.51
N SER A 208 -3.42 -8.49 -1.95
CA SER A 208 -4.80 -8.64 -2.42
C SER A 208 -4.88 -9.56 -3.64
N THR A 209 -3.94 -9.40 -4.59
CA THR A 209 -3.83 -10.26 -5.76
C THR A 209 -3.51 -11.69 -5.36
N THR A 210 -2.58 -11.90 -4.43
CA THR A 210 -2.21 -13.24 -3.95
C THR A 210 -3.39 -13.95 -3.30
N ILE A 211 -4.14 -13.28 -2.43
CA ILE A 211 -5.33 -13.85 -1.79
C ILE A 211 -6.40 -14.18 -2.84
N ARG A 212 -6.66 -13.26 -3.78
CA ARG A 212 -7.62 -13.48 -4.88
C ARG A 212 -7.27 -14.71 -5.71
N TYR A 213 -6.00 -14.85 -6.10
CA TYR A 213 -5.53 -16.04 -6.82
C TYR A 213 -5.59 -17.30 -5.94
N GLY A 214 -5.28 -17.19 -4.66
CA GLY A 214 -5.42 -18.28 -3.70
C GLY A 214 -6.86 -18.82 -3.65
N LEU A 215 -7.86 -17.94 -3.55
CA LEU A 215 -9.26 -18.32 -3.59
C LEU A 215 -9.64 -18.98 -4.93
N LEU A 216 -9.19 -18.42 -6.05
CA LEU A 216 -9.44 -19.00 -7.37
C LEU A 216 -8.84 -20.42 -7.51
N LEU A 217 -7.63 -20.64 -6.96
CA LEU A 217 -7.00 -21.96 -6.94
C LEU A 217 -7.76 -22.95 -6.05
N LEU A 218 -8.24 -22.51 -4.88
CA LEU A 218 -9.05 -23.36 -4.00
C LEU A 218 -10.36 -23.79 -4.68
N LEU A 219 -11.02 -22.88 -5.40
CA LEU A 219 -12.20 -23.19 -6.21
C LEU A 219 -11.89 -24.20 -7.33
N LYS A 220 -10.73 -24.07 -7.98
CA LYS A 220 -10.30 -24.99 -9.05
C LYS A 220 -9.94 -26.39 -8.52
N TYR A 221 -9.45 -26.48 -7.27
CA TYR A 221 -8.99 -27.72 -6.65
C TYR A 221 -9.76 -28.03 -5.35
N PRO A 222 -11.05 -28.42 -5.42
CA PRO A 222 -11.92 -28.59 -4.25
C PRO A 222 -11.43 -29.65 -3.25
N LYS A 223 -10.67 -30.66 -3.72
CA LYS A 223 -10.03 -31.65 -2.83
C LYS A 223 -9.02 -31.01 -1.87
N ILE A 224 -8.26 -30.03 -2.35
CA ILE A 224 -7.29 -29.28 -1.53
C ILE A 224 -8.06 -28.41 -0.52
N GLN A 225 -9.11 -27.72 -0.95
CA GLN A 225 -9.97 -26.94 -0.05
C GLN A 225 -10.60 -27.79 1.05
N GLY A 226 -11.15 -28.96 0.71
CA GLY A 226 -11.73 -29.90 1.67
C GLY A 226 -10.72 -30.41 2.70
N ASN A 227 -9.51 -30.77 2.25
CA ASN A 227 -8.44 -31.20 3.15
C ASN A 227 -8.01 -30.05 4.09
N SER A 228 -7.81 -28.84 3.56
CA SER A 228 -7.47 -27.68 4.38
C SER A 228 -8.51 -27.41 5.47
N LEU A 229 -9.81 -27.45 5.13
CA LEU A 229 -10.90 -27.30 6.10
C LEU A 229 -10.85 -28.38 7.20
N HIS A 230 -10.57 -29.63 6.83
CA HIS A 230 -10.43 -30.74 7.76
C HIS A 230 -9.26 -30.54 8.75
N TYR A 231 -8.15 -29.95 8.32
CA TYR A 231 -7.02 -29.64 9.22
C TYR A 231 -7.29 -28.42 10.11
N PHE A 232 -7.96 -27.39 9.59
CA PHE A 232 -8.22 -26.15 10.33
C PHE A 232 -9.29 -26.29 11.41
N TYR A 233 -10.36 -27.04 11.14
CA TYR A 233 -11.50 -27.16 12.07
C TYR A 233 -11.10 -27.65 13.48
N PRO A 234 -10.31 -28.73 13.63
CA PRO A 234 -9.87 -29.20 14.94
C PRO A 234 -8.94 -28.22 15.65
N LEU A 235 -8.07 -27.53 14.91
CA LEU A 235 -7.09 -26.59 15.46
C LEU A 235 -7.74 -25.29 15.97
N LEU A 236 -8.83 -24.84 15.31
CA LEU A 236 -9.62 -23.70 15.76
C LEU A 236 -10.42 -24.01 17.03
N LEU A 237 -10.99 -25.22 17.13
CA LEU A 237 -11.72 -25.67 18.32
C LEU A 237 -10.82 -25.85 19.56
N LEU A 238 -9.51 -26.05 19.38
CA LEU A 238 -8.53 -26.13 20.47
C LEU A 238 -8.05 -24.75 20.97
N ARG A 239 -8.44 -23.66 20.30
CA ARG A 239 -8.07 -22.27 20.66
C ARG A 239 -9.22 -21.45 21.26
N VAL A 240 -10.42 -22.03 21.39
CA VAL A 240 -11.57 -21.47 22.12
C VAL A 240 -11.72 -22.19 23.44
#